data_AF-A0A935XHI5-F1
#
_entry.id   AF-A0A935XHI5-F1
#
_cell.length_a   1.000
_cell.length_b   1.000
_cell.length_c   1.000
_cell.angle_alpha   90.00
_cell.angle_beta   90.00
_cell.angle_gamma   90.00
#
_symmetry.space_group_name_H-M   'P 1'
#
loop_
_entity.id
_entity.type
_entity.pdbx_description
1 polymer ?
#
loop_
_entity_poly.entity_id
_entity_poly.type
_entity_poly.pdbx_seq_one_letter_code
_entity_poly.pdbx_strand_id
1 'polypeptide(L)'
;MSKHPIFAFADAGVAPDGTLVCIALADEYALGVLSSSIHAIWSFSAGGRMGVRHTPRYSKGICFDAFPFPSPGDPLRTAIADAAVRIERHRSAALGRDETVTLMKLYDVVSALRAGRALTPTQRHLHELGACGVLRDLHDDLDRLVAEAYGWSWPEPPSLVLERLVTLHDARVEEERAGHVRWLRPNYQKPRFGSDSGSGAPTAFELPESEDPERSDVVTPAPWPKDAVGQITVLRQIASEAPITVEAALKRFTGAKRELVERHLETLAILGEVQRLEDGRYAAFAMVSQGRDHATDLS
;
A
#
# COMPACT_ATOMS: atom_id res chain seq x y z
N MET A 1 -3.89 -10.23 -11.91
CA MET A 1 -4.15 -8.92 -11.24
C MET A 1 -3.93 -7.81 -12.25
N SER A 2 -4.79 -6.79 -12.23
CA SER A 2 -4.68 -5.62 -13.12
C SER A 2 -3.38 -4.86 -12.85
N LYS A 3 -2.76 -4.31 -13.90
CA LYS A 3 -1.60 -3.41 -13.76
C LYS A 3 -1.99 -2.03 -13.22
N HIS A 4 -3.28 -1.71 -13.28
CA HIS A 4 -3.85 -0.42 -12.90
C HIS A 4 -4.74 -0.63 -11.66
N PRO A 5 -4.53 0.10 -10.55
CA PRO A 5 -5.44 0.12 -9.43
C PRO A 5 -6.72 0.82 -9.89
N ILE A 6 -7.81 0.06 -9.98
CA ILE A 6 -9.10 0.57 -10.44
C ILE A 6 -10.04 0.52 -9.25
N PHE A 7 -10.53 1.69 -8.85
CA PHE A 7 -11.54 1.85 -7.81
C PHE A 7 -12.88 2.17 -8.47
N ALA A 8 -13.94 1.54 -7.98
CA ALA A 8 -15.31 1.74 -8.41
C ALA A 8 -16.26 1.47 -7.23
N PHE A 9 -17.45 2.06 -7.26
CA PHE A 9 -18.51 1.67 -6.34
C PHE A 9 -19.06 0.30 -6.71
N ALA A 10 -19.47 -0.45 -5.68
CA ALA A 10 -20.18 -1.71 -5.82
C ALA A 10 -21.43 -1.67 -4.93
N ASP A 11 -22.48 -2.38 -5.35
CA ASP A 11 -23.68 -2.56 -4.53
C ASP A 11 -23.33 -3.32 -3.23
N ALA A 12 -23.99 -2.96 -2.13
CA ALA A 12 -23.72 -3.55 -0.81
C ALA A 12 -24.03 -5.05 -0.74
N GLY A 13 -24.84 -5.59 -1.66
CA GLY A 13 -25.11 -7.02 -1.81
C GLY A 13 -24.02 -7.80 -2.55
N VAL A 14 -23.02 -7.13 -3.13
CA VAL A 14 -21.90 -7.79 -3.83
C VAL A 14 -20.84 -8.22 -2.83
N ALA A 15 -20.58 -9.53 -2.74
CA ALA A 15 -19.49 -10.08 -1.94
C ALA A 15 -18.19 -10.09 -2.76
N PRO A 16 -17.16 -9.31 -2.40
CA PRO A 16 -15.87 -9.36 -3.08
C PRO A 16 -15.13 -10.66 -2.76
N ASP A 17 -14.49 -11.24 -3.77
CA ASP A 17 -13.52 -12.32 -3.58
C ASP A 17 -12.26 -11.82 -2.84
N GLY A 18 -11.52 -12.71 -2.19
CA GLY A 18 -10.34 -12.38 -1.36
C GLY A 18 -9.17 -11.72 -2.10
N THR A 19 -9.24 -11.65 -3.43
CA THR A 19 -8.27 -10.91 -4.26
C THR A 19 -8.63 -9.43 -4.47
N LEU A 20 -9.86 -9.02 -4.15
CA LEU A 20 -10.33 -7.64 -4.18
C LEU A 20 -10.22 -7.00 -2.79
N VAL A 21 -10.03 -5.68 -2.77
CA VAL A 21 -10.05 -4.90 -1.52
C VAL A 21 -11.35 -4.14 -1.43
N CYS A 22 -12.12 -4.40 -0.37
CA CYS A 22 -13.35 -3.70 -0.07
C CYS A 22 -13.08 -2.53 0.87
N ILE A 23 -13.35 -1.31 0.40
CA ILE A 23 -13.33 -0.12 1.23
C ILE A 23 -14.79 0.28 1.44
N ALA A 24 -15.29 0.14 2.66
CA ALA A 24 -16.64 0.56 3.02
C ALA A 24 -16.69 2.10 3.12
N LEU A 25 -16.55 2.78 1.99
CA LEU A 25 -16.55 4.24 1.83
C LEU A 25 -17.51 4.66 0.69
N ALA A 26 -18.62 5.28 1.05
CA ALA A 26 -19.64 5.82 0.13
C ALA A 26 -19.44 7.33 0.05
N ASP A 27 -18.34 7.74 -0.58
CA ASP A 27 -17.93 9.13 -0.72
C ASP A 27 -17.19 9.31 -2.05
N GLU A 28 -17.79 10.07 -2.95
CA GLU A 28 -17.29 10.34 -4.30
C GLU A 28 -15.97 11.11 -4.26
N TYR A 29 -15.76 11.96 -3.24
CA TYR A 29 -14.50 12.66 -3.04
C TYR A 29 -13.36 11.67 -2.83
N ALA A 30 -13.52 10.75 -1.88
CA ALA A 30 -12.51 9.72 -1.63
C ALA A 30 -12.32 8.80 -2.84
N LEU A 31 -13.39 8.45 -3.57
CA LEU A 31 -13.25 7.72 -4.84
C LEU A 31 -12.36 8.48 -5.84
N GLY A 32 -12.54 9.79 -5.96
CA GLY A 32 -11.71 10.67 -6.79
C GLY A 32 -10.25 10.66 -6.36
N VAL A 33 -9.97 10.88 -5.08
CA VAL A 33 -8.60 10.86 -4.54
C VAL A 33 -7.94 9.50 -4.80
N LEU A 34 -8.62 8.39 -4.51
CA LEU A 34 -8.11 7.03 -4.74
C LEU A 34 -7.91 6.71 -6.22
N SER A 35 -8.69 7.32 -7.11
CA SER A 35 -8.57 7.14 -8.56
C SER A 35 -7.47 7.97 -9.21
N SER A 36 -6.82 8.87 -8.45
CA SER A 36 -5.77 9.75 -8.96
C SER A 36 -4.42 9.05 -9.17
N SER A 37 -3.60 9.61 -10.06
CA SER A 37 -2.21 9.23 -10.26
C SER A 37 -1.36 9.43 -9.00
N ILE A 38 -1.70 10.39 -8.13
CA ILE A 38 -1.01 10.63 -6.86
C ILE A 38 -1.16 9.41 -5.94
N HIS A 39 -2.38 8.89 -5.80
CA HIS A 39 -2.62 7.65 -5.05
C HIS A 39 -2.01 6.43 -5.73
N ALA A 40 -2.01 6.38 -7.06
CA ALA A 40 -1.32 5.33 -7.79
C ALA A 40 0.20 5.31 -7.48
N ILE A 41 0.86 6.47 -7.46
CA ILE A 41 2.27 6.61 -7.09
C ILE A 41 2.54 6.13 -5.66
N TRP A 42 1.69 6.50 -4.71
CA TRP A 42 1.76 5.99 -3.33
C TRP A 42 1.63 4.47 -3.29
N SER A 43 0.53 3.95 -3.83
CA SER A 43 0.19 2.53 -3.72
C SER A 43 1.16 1.61 -4.44
N PHE A 44 1.80 2.05 -5.53
CA PHE A 44 2.84 1.28 -6.21
C PHE A 44 4.20 1.34 -5.52
N SER A 45 4.48 2.42 -4.78
CA SER A 45 5.72 2.57 -4.01
C SER A 45 5.64 1.84 -2.67
N ALA A 46 4.51 1.97 -1.97
CA ALA A 46 4.26 1.36 -0.67
C ALA A 46 3.76 -0.08 -0.75
N GLY A 47 3.09 -0.47 -1.85
CA GLY A 47 2.46 -1.78 -2.01
C GLY A 47 3.44 -2.93 -2.25
N GLY A 48 3.04 -4.14 -1.86
CA GLY A 48 3.80 -5.35 -2.12
C GLY A 48 3.82 -5.74 -3.61
N ARG A 49 4.87 -6.43 -4.06
CA ARG A 49 4.98 -6.99 -5.42
C ARG A 49 4.74 -8.50 -5.40
N MET A 50 3.91 -9.02 -6.31
CA MET A 50 3.63 -10.45 -6.41
C MET A 50 4.22 -11.07 -7.68
N GLY A 51 4.92 -12.19 -7.49
CA GLY A 51 5.41 -13.08 -8.55
C GLY A 51 6.57 -12.55 -9.41
N VAL A 52 7.00 -13.37 -10.39
CA VAL A 52 8.14 -13.11 -11.30
C VAL A 52 7.94 -11.86 -12.17
N ARG A 53 6.69 -11.39 -12.34
CA ARG A 53 6.34 -10.20 -13.12
C ARG A 53 6.21 -8.92 -12.27
N HIS A 54 6.56 -8.96 -10.98
CA HIS A 54 6.45 -7.83 -10.05
C HIS A 54 5.09 -7.12 -10.11
N THR A 55 3.99 -7.89 -10.19
CA THR A 55 2.66 -7.29 -10.32
C THR A 55 2.29 -6.61 -9.00
N PRO A 56 1.92 -5.32 -9.00
CA PRO A 56 1.57 -4.63 -7.76
C PRO A 56 0.35 -5.27 -7.09
N ARG A 57 0.42 -5.44 -5.77
CA ARG A 57 -0.72 -5.90 -4.95
C ARG A 57 -1.11 -4.78 -3.99
N TYR A 58 -2.37 -4.34 -4.12
CA TYR A 58 -2.95 -3.36 -3.21
C TYR A 58 -3.21 -4.01 -1.86
N SER A 59 -2.57 -3.49 -0.80
CA SER A 59 -2.76 -3.95 0.58
C SER A 59 -3.34 -2.81 1.40
N LYS A 60 -4.52 -3.03 2.02
CA LYS A 60 -5.28 -1.98 2.69
C LYS A 60 -4.45 -1.21 3.71
N GLY A 61 -3.71 -1.89 4.59
CA GLY A 61 -2.95 -1.22 5.66
C GLY A 61 -1.95 -0.18 5.13
N ILE A 62 -1.08 -0.60 4.23
CA ILE A 62 0.01 0.26 3.72
C ILE A 62 -0.42 1.17 2.57
N CYS A 63 -1.44 0.79 1.80
CA CYS A 63 -1.88 1.56 0.64
C CYS A 63 -3.06 2.49 0.90
N PHE A 64 -3.95 2.15 1.84
CA PHE A 64 -5.15 2.96 2.17
C PHE A 64 -5.03 3.57 3.57
N ASP A 65 -4.81 2.76 4.61
CA ASP A 65 -4.84 3.25 6.00
C ASP A 65 -3.70 4.25 6.25
N ALA A 66 -2.51 4.00 5.70
CA ALA A 66 -1.37 4.91 5.78
C ALA A 66 -1.41 6.08 4.76
N PHE A 67 -2.36 6.13 3.83
CA PHE A 67 -2.35 7.17 2.81
C PHE A 67 -2.80 8.54 3.38
N PRO A 68 -1.99 9.60 3.28
CA PRO A 68 -2.36 10.90 3.82
C PRO A 68 -3.34 11.62 2.88
N PHE A 69 -4.64 11.44 3.13
CA PHE A 69 -5.70 12.10 2.36
C PHE A 69 -5.59 13.64 2.44
N PRO A 70 -5.86 14.36 1.33
CA PRO A 70 -5.92 15.81 1.37
C PRO A 70 -7.18 16.25 2.13
N SER A 71 -7.14 17.43 2.74
CA SER A 71 -8.26 18.02 3.50
C SER A 71 -8.60 19.42 2.97
N PRO A 72 -9.00 19.54 1.68
CA PRO A 72 -9.31 20.82 1.08
C PRO A 72 -10.66 21.37 1.59
N GLY A 73 -10.95 22.62 1.27
CA GLY A 73 -12.29 23.20 1.49
C GLY A 73 -13.36 22.59 0.57
N ASP A 74 -14.62 22.83 0.91
CA ASP A 74 -15.79 22.23 0.26
C ASP A 74 -15.84 22.39 -1.27
N PRO A 75 -15.53 23.55 -1.88
CA PRO A 75 -15.63 23.71 -3.33
C PRO A 75 -14.74 22.72 -4.11
N LEU A 76 -13.51 22.52 -3.62
CA LEU A 76 -12.56 21.63 -4.26
C LEU A 76 -12.88 20.15 -3.98
N ARG A 77 -13.41 19.86 -2.78
CA ARG A 77 -13.95 18.53 -2.44
C ARG A 77 -15.06 18.13 -3.41
N THR A 78 -15.99 19.04 -3.68
CA THR A 78 -17.08 18.83 -4.65
C THR A 78 -16.55 18.66 -6.07
N ALA A 79 -15.59 19.49 -6.50
CA ALA A 79 -15.00 19.36 -7.83
C ALA A 79 -14.33 18.00 -8.07
N ILE A 80 -13.62 17.47 -7.07
CA ILE A 80 -13.00 16.14 -7.13
C ILE A 80 -14.08 15.03 -7.18
N ALA A 81 -15.13 15.16 -6.37
CA ALA A 81 -16.27 14.24 -6.39
C ALA A 81 -16.95 14.20 -7.77
N ASP A 82 -17.23 15.36 -8.36
CA ASP A 82 -17.84 15.47 -9.68
C ASP A 82 -16.95 14.86 -10.78
N ALA A 83 -15.62 15.07 -10.69
CA ALA A 83 -14.66 14.45 -11.59
C ALA A 83 -14.69 12.91 -11.49
N ALA A 84 -14.76 12.36 -10.28
CA ALA A 84 -14.88 10.92 -10.05
C ALA A 84 -16.16 10.35 -10.68
N VAL A 85 -17.29 11.03 -10.50
CA VAL A 85 -18.58 10.64 -11.10
C VAL A 85 -18.54 10.70 -12.63
N ARG A 86 -17.88 11.71 -13.21
CA ARG A 86 -17.69 11.82 -14.68
C ARG A 86 -16.86 10.66 -15.22
N ILE A 87 -15.78 10.28 -14.53
CA ILE A 87 -14.95 9.14 -14.89
C ILE A 87 -15.77 7.85 -14.85
N GLU A 88 -16.53 7.62 -13.78
CA GLU A 88 -17.33 6.40 -13.64
C GLU A 88 -18.41 6.32 -14.72
N ARG A 89 -19.14 7.42 -14.97
CA ARG A 89 -20.10 7.50 -16.07
C ARG A 89 -19.46 7.16 -17.41
N HIS A 90 -18.26 7.68 -17.69
CA HIS A 90 -17.53 7.39 -18.92
C HIS A 90 -17.16 5.91 -19.02
N ARG A 91 -16.65 5.33 -17.94
CA ARG A 91 -16.32 3.89 -17.88
C ARG A 91 -17.55 3.03 -18.15
N SER A 92 -18.67 3.27 -17.47
CA SER A 92 -19.91 2.51 -17.68
C SER A 92 -20.40 2.63 -19.12
N ALA A 93 -20.39 3.84 -19.68
CA ALA A 93 -20.76 4.06 -21.08
C ALA A 93 -19.83 3.33 -22.05
N ALA A 94 -18.52 3.34 -21.81
CA ALA A 94 -17.54 2.65 -22.65
C ALA A 94 -17.72 1.13 -22.60
N LEU A 95 -17.94 0.55 -21.42
CA LEU A 95 -18.20 -0.89 -21.24
C LEU A 95 -19.52 -1.33 -21.90
N GLY A 96 -20.52 -0.44 -21.98
CA GLY A 96 -21.80 -0.72 -22.63
C GLY A 96 -21.80 -0.63 -24.15
N ARG A 97 -20.70 -0.16 -24.78
CA ARG A 97 -20.63 -0.01 -26.25
C ARG A 97 -20.33 -1.32 -26.96
N ASP A 98 -19.45 -2.15 -26.41
CA ASP A 98 -18.99 -3.38 -27.03
C ASP A 98 -18.37 -4.32 -25.99
N GLU A 99 -18.67 -5.61 -26.08
CA GLU A 99 -18.22 -6.64 -25.12
C GLU A 99 -16.69 -6.81 -25.08
N THR A 100 -15.99 -6.41 -26.14
CA THR A 100 -14.53 -6.48 -26.18
C THR A 100 -13.87 -5.37 -25.36
N VAL A 101 -14.61 -4.31 -24.99
CA VAL A 101 -14.14 -3.21 -24.16
C VAL A 101 -14.16 -3.65 -22.70
N THR A 102 -12.98 -3.69 -22.09
CA THR A 102 -12.83 -3.98 -20.65
C THR A 102 -12.06 -2.85 -19.99
N LEU A 103 -12.27 -2.62 -18.69
CA LEU A 103 -11.54 -1.58 -17.93
C LEU A 103 -10.03 -1.75 -18.09
N MET A 104 -9.52 -2.97 -17.97
CA MET A 104 -8.09 -3.25 -18.16
C MET A 104 -7.58 -2.77 -19.53
N LYS A 105 -8.31 -3.07 -20.61
CA LYS A 105 -7.95 -2.65 -21.97
C LYS A 105 -8.02 -1.13 -22.12
N LEU A 106 -9.05 -0.49 -21.57
CA LEU A 106 -9.19 0.98 -21.56
C LEU A 106 -7.97 1.63 -20.91
N TYR A 107 -7.59 1.16 -19.72
CA TYR A 107 -6.45 1.71 -18.99
C TYR A 107 -5.09 1.41 -19.62
N ASP A 108 -4.93 0.26 -20.30
CA ASP A 108 -3.71 0.00 -21.08
C ASP A 108 -3.55 1.00 -22.24
N VAL A 109 -4.66 1.41 -22.88
CA VAL A 109 -4.66 2.46 -23.90
C VAL A 109 -4.40 3.83 -23.29
N VAL A 110 -5.08 4.20 -22.19
CA VAL A 110 -4.84 5.48 -21.49
C VAL A 110 -3.37 5.61 -21.06
N SER A 111 -2.78 4.54 -20.53
CA SER A 111 -1.36 4.49 -20.18
C SER A 111 -0.45 4.68 -21.39
N ALA A 112 -0.79 4.08 -22.54
CA ALA A 112 -0.04 4.30 -23.79
C ALA A 112 -0.14 5.76 -24.28
N LEU A 113 -1.33 6.36 -24.19
CA LEU A 113 -1.57 7.76 -24.55
C LEU A 113 -0.78 8.72 -23.67
N ARG A 114 -0.80 8.54 -22.34
CA ARG A 114 -0.02 9.36 -21.40
C ARG A 114 1.48 9.23 -21.62
N ALA A 115 1.95 8.04 -21.98
CA ALA A 115 3.36 7.78 -22.26
C ALA A 115 3.80 8.22 -23.68
N GLY A 116 2.89 8.77 -24.51
CA GLY A 116 3.19 9.11 -25.90
C GLY A 116 3.57 7.92 -26.78
N ARG A 117 3.24 6.69 -26.38
CA ARG A 117 3.57 5.47 -27.13
C ARG A 117 2.60 5.27 -28.28
N ALA A 118 3.13 4.82 -29.42
CA ALA A 118 2.30 4.47 -30.57
C ALA A 118 1.33 3.32 -30.23
N LEU A 119 0.05 3.50 -30.57
CA LEU A 119 -0.98 2.49 -30.36
C LEU A 119 -0.89 1.39 -31.42
N THR A 120 -1.05 0.13 -31.01
CA THR A 120 -1.25 -0.99 -31.94
C THR A 120 -2.59 -0.87 -32.69
N PRO A 121 -2.81 -1.59 -33.80
CA PRO A 121 -4.10 -1.58 -34.49
C PRO A 121 -5.29 -1.91 -33.57
N THR A 122 -5.14 -2.91 -32.71
CA THR A 122 -6.15 -3.28 -31.71
C THR A 122 -6.39 -2.16 -30.69
N GLN A 123 -5.31 -1.51 -30.23
CA GLN A 123 -5.43 -0.38 -29.29
C GLN A 123 -6.05 0.86 -29.94
N ARG A 124 -5.82 1.10 -31.23
CA ARG A 124 -6.49 2.19 -31.97
C ARG A 124 -8.00 1.96 -32.06
N HIS A 125 -8.40 0.74 -32.40
CA HIS A 125 -9.81 0.39 -32.42
C HIS A 125 -10.47 0.55 -31.04
N LEU A 126 -9.81 0.07 -29.98
CA LEU A 126 -10.27 0.28 -28.60
C LEU A 126 -10.27 1.75 -28.17
N HIS A 127 -9.31 2.55 -28.65
CA HIS A 127 -9.26 3.98 -28.39
C HIS A 127 -10.50 4.70 -28.90
N GLU A 128 -10.94 4.36 -30.12
CA GLU A 128 -12.15 4.91 -30.75
C GLU A 128 -13.41 4.45 -30.02
N LEU A 129 -13.59 3.14 -29.85
CA LEU A 129 -14.78 2.57 -29.17
C LEU A 129 -14.91 3.06 -27.72
N GLY A 130 -13.82 3.01 -26.96
CA GLY A 130 -13.76 3.40 -25.56
C GLY A 130 -13.69 4.92 -25.35
N ALA A 131 -13.48 5.70 -26.41
CA ALA A 131 -13.13 7.11 -26.34
C ALA A 131 -12.02 7.37 -25.29
N CYS A 132 -10.91 6.61 -25.37
CA CYS A 132 -9.89 6.62 -24.31
C CYS A 132 -9.15 7.97 -24.18
N GLY A 133 -9.17 8.82 -25.22
CA GLY A 133 -8.68 10.20 -25.12
C GLY A 133 -9.48 11.03 -24.11
N VAL A 134 -10.82 10.91 -24.14
CA VAL A 134 -11.69 11.57 -23.15
C VAL A 134 -11.45 11.01 -21.75
N LEU A 135 -11.30 9.69 -21.62
CA LEU A 135 -10.99 9.08 -20.33
C LEU A 135 -9.65 9.57 -19.77
N ARG A 136 -8.63 9.72 -20.62
CA ARG A 136 -7.34 10.32 -20.24
C ARG A 136 -7.55 11.74 -19.73
N ASP A 137 -8.24 12.58 -20.49
CA ASP A 137 -8.44 14.00 -20.14
C ASP A 137 -9.21 14.13 -18.81
N LEU A 138 -10.21 13.28 -18.57
CA LEU A 138 -10.93 13.24 -17.29
C LEU A 138 -10.01 12.88 -16.11
N HIS A 139 -9.07 11.96 -16.30
CA HIS A 139 -8.09 11.62 -15.27
C HIS A 139 -7.03 12.72 -15.09
N ASP A 140 -6.60 13.37 -16.17
CA ASP A 140 -5.66 14.50 -16.08
C ASP A 140 -6.30 15.69 -15.33
N ASP A 141 -7.58 15.96 -15.57
CA ASP A 141 -8.39 16.93 -14.80
C ASP A 141 -8.48 16.54 -13.32
N LEU A 142 -8.79 15.26 -13.03
CA LEU A 142 -8.84 14.75 -11.66
C LEU A 142 -7.49 14.91 -10.94
N ASP A 143 -6.39 14.52 -11.61
CA ASP A 143 -5.04 14.59 -11.05
C ASP A 143 -4.67 16.04 -10.70
N ARG A 144 -5.03 16.99 -11.57
CA ARG A 144 -4.84 18.43 -11.31
C ARG A 144 -5.64 18.89 -10.09
N LEU A 145 -6.91 18.50 -9.97
CA LEU A 145 -7.76 18.87 -8.83
C LEU A 145 -7.25 18.27 -7.52
N VAL A 146 -6.78 17.03 -7.54
CA VAL A 146 -6.20 16.37 -6.34
C VAL A 146 -4.87 17.03 -5.97
N ALA A 147 -4.01 17.37 -6.93
CA ALA A 147 -2.79 18.13 -6.66
C ALA A 147 -3.10 19.51 -6.04
N GLU A 148 -4.12 20.21 -6.56
CA GLU A 148 -4.62 21.47 -6.00
C GLU A 148 -5.08 21.29 -4.54
N ALA A 149 -5.71 20.15 -4.21
CA ALA A 149 -6.15 19.84 -2.85
C ALA A 149 -5.00 19.61 -1.87
N TYR A 150 -3.82 19.23 -2.37
CA TYR A 150 -2.57 19.20 -1.61
C TYR A 150 -1.80 20.54 -1.62
N GLY A 151 -2.23 21.51 -2.44
CA GLY A 151 -1.50 22.75 -2.68
C GLY A 151 -0.24 22.58 -3.53
N TRP A 152 -0.21 21.57 -4.40
CA TRP A 152 0.95 21.24 -5.24
C TRP A 152 0.79 21.72 -6.68
N SER A 153 1.91 21.89 -7.36
CA SER A 153 1.91 22.09 -8.82
C SER A 153 1.73 20.74 -9.52
N TRP A 154 1.20 20.75 -10.74
CA TRP A 154 1.00 19.53 -11.53
C TRP A 154 1.24 19.79 -13.02
N PRO A 155 1.91 18.89 -13.75
CA PRO A 155 2.47 17.60 -13.33
C PRO A 155 3.81 17.72 -12.57
N GLU A 156 4.06 16.80 -11.64
CA GLU A 156 5.33 16.65 -10.90
C GLU A 156 5.95 15.26 -11.11
N PRO A 157 7.28 15.11 -10.99
CA PRO A 157 7.93 13.81 -11.13
C PRO A 157 7.51 12.87 -9.99
N PRO A 158 7.32 11.55 -10.24
CA PRO A 158 6.83 10.61 -9.23
C PRO A 158 7.64 10.56 -7.93
N SER A 159 8.96 10.74 -8.02
CA SER A 159 9.84 10.77 -6.84
C SER A 159 9.53 11.93 -5.90
N LEU A 160 9.23 13.11 -6.45
CA LEU A 160 8.89 14.30 -5.67
C LEU A 160 7.50 14.15 -5.04
N VAL A 161 6.54 13.60 -5.78
CA VAL A 161 5.20 13.29 -5.26
C VAL A 161 5.32 12.33 -4.08
N LEU A 162 6.12 11.27 -4.21
CA LEU A 162 6.34 10.30 -3.13
C LEU A 162 7.00 10.93 -1.90
N GLU A 163 8.05 11.75 -2.09
CA GLU A 163 8.72 12.46 -1.01
C GLU A 163 7.74 13.33 -0.21
N ARG A 164 6.92 14.14 -0.91
CA ARG A 164 5.90 14.99 -0.27
C ARG A 164 4.85 14.18 0.49
N LEU A 165 4.42 13.04 -0.07
CA LEU A 165 3.47 12.15 0.57
C LEU A 165 4.05 11.52 1.84
N VAL A 166 5.31 11.09 1.83
CA VAL A 166 5.97 10.55 3.03
C VAL A 166 6.10 11.63 4.11
N THR A 167 6.55 12.84 3.75
CA THR A 167 6.60 13.96 4.69
C THR A 167 5.23 14.29 5.28
N LEU A 168 4.17 14.29 4.46
CA LEU A 168 2.82 14.54 4.93
C LEU A 168 2.31 13.39 5.81
N HIS A 169 2.63 12.14 5.49
CA HIS A 169 2.29 10.98 6.31
C HIS A 169 2.90 11.09 7.71
N ASP A 170 4.19 11.39 7.81
CA ASP A 170 4.87 11.54 9.11
C ASP A 170 4.25 12.68 9.95
N ALA A 171 3.91 13.79 9.30
CA ALA A 171 3.19 14.88 9.96
C ALA A 171 1.80 14.45 10.46
N ARG A 172 1.08 13.63 9.70
CA ARG A 172 -0.24 13.11 10.08
C ARG A 172 -0.17 12.14 11.24
N VAL A 173 0.84 11.28 11.28
CA VAL A 173 1.09 10.36 12.40
C VAL A 173 1.33 11.15 13.69
N GLU A 174 2.09 12.25 13.62
CA GLU A 174 2.32 13.10 14.80
C GLU A 174 1.08 13.88 15.21
N GLU A 175 0.28 14.38 14.27
CA GLU A 175 -1.02 15.00 14.55
C GLU A 175 -1.97 14.02 15.25
N GLU A 176 -2.00 12.75 14.82
CA GLU A 176 -2.81 11.70 15.44
C GLU A 176 -2.33 11.36 16.85
N ARG A 177 -1.01 11.29 17.08
CA ARG A 177 -0.41 11.14 18.42
C ARG A 177 -0.75 12.30 19.35
N ALA A 178 -0.85 13.52 18.80
CA ALA A 178 -1.31 14.70 19.52
C ALA A 178 -2.84 14.73 19.74
N GLY A 179 -3.58 13.73 19.26
CA GLY A 179 -5.04 13.60 19.40
C GLY A 179 -5.86 14.29 18.29
N HIS A 180 -5.20 14.82 17.25
CA HIS A 180 -5.85 15.47 16.12
C HIS A 180 -6.10 14.49 14.96
N VAL A 181 -7.14 13.67 15.08
CA VAL A 181 -7.49 12.69 14.05
C VAL A 181 -8.34 13.30 12.94
N ARG A 182 -7.90 13.16 11.68
CA ARG A 182 -8.67 13.56 10.48
C ARG A 182 -9.52 12.41 9.95
N TRP A 183 -10.76 12.34 10.43
CA TRP A 183 -11.72 11.32 10.06
C TRP A 183 -12.25 11.47 8.63
N LEU A 184 -12.18 10.41 7.83
CA LEU A 184 -12.80 10.33 6.49
C LEU A 184 -14.33 10.25 6.56
N ARG A 185 -14.87 9.62 7.61
CA ARG A 185 -16.30 9.53 7.91
C ARG A 185 -16.55 9.99 9.35
N PRO A 186 -16.48 11.29 9.65
CA PRO A 186 -16.60 11.81 11.02
C PRO A 186 -17.86 11.29 11.74
N ASN A 187 -19.01 11.28 11.06
CA ASN A 187 -20.30 10.86 11.64
C ASN A 187 -20.36 9.37 12.00
N TYR A 188 -19.55 8.53 11.35
CA TYR A 188 -19.47 7.10 11.65
C TYR A 188 -18.33 6.77 12.60
N GLN A 189 -17.17 7.41 12.39
CA GLN A 189 -15.94 7.08 13.09
C GLN A 189 -15.85 7.77 14.46
N LYS A 190 -16.22 9.05 14.60
CA LYS A 190 -16.13 9.74 15.90
C LYS A 190 -16.98 9.09 17.00
N PRO A 191 -18.26 8.72 16.78
CA PRO A 191 -19.04 8.09 17.84
C PRO A 191 -18.56 6.68 18.23
N ARG A 192 -17.75 6.05 17.38
CA ARG A 192 -17.35 4.64 17.52
C ARG A 192 -15.89 4.49 17.92
N PHE A 193 -15.05 5.46 17.57
CA PHE A 193 -13.60 5.41 17.76
C PHE A 193 -13.04 6.73 18.30
N GLY A 194 -13.85 7.78 18.35
CA GLY A 194 -13.47 9.05 18.99
C GLY A 194 -13.55 8.90 20.50
N SER A 195 -12.47 9.30 21.18
CA SER A 195 -12.43 9.42 22.62
C SER A 195 -13.18 10.69 23.05
N ASP A 196 -14.47 10.58 23.37
CA ASP A 196 -15.00 11.47 24.41
C ASP A 196 -14.20 11.14 25.67
N SER A 197 -13.59 12.13 26.30
CA SER A 197 -12.65 11.96 27.41
C SER A 197 -13.13 10.90 28.42
N GLY A 198 -12.55 9.70 28.34
CA GLY A 198 -12.80 8.56 29.24
C GLY A 198 -14.24 8.01 29.24
N SER A 199 -14.58 7.11 28.33
CA SER A 199 -15.06 5.75 28.67
C SER A 199 -15.66 5.05 27.45
N GLY A 200 -15.32 3.77 27.29
CA GLY A 200 -16.04 2.84 26.42
C GLY A 200 -15.47 2.72 25.00
N ALA A 201 -14.31 2.08 24.87
CA ALA A 201 -13.93 1.46 23.60
C ALA A 201 -15.05 0.48 23.18
N PRO A 202 -15.68 0.65 22.00
CA PRO A 202 -16.44 -0.45 21.44
C PRO A 202 -15.43 -1.43 20.85
N THR A 203 -15.64 -2.70 21.18
CA THR A 203 -14.91 -3.86 20.68
C THR A 203 -14.67 -3.76 19.18
N ALA A 204 -13.43 -3.44 18.83
CA ALA A 204 -12.86 -3.80 17.55
C ALA A 204 -13.02 -5.32 17.40
N PHE A 205 -13.32 -5.77 16.18
CA PHE A 205 -13.04 -7.14 15.81
C PHE A 205 -11.53 -7.32 16.00
N GLU A 206 -11.13 -7.98 17.08
CA GLU A 206 -9.75 -8.08 17.54
C GLU A 206 -8.88 -8.77 16.49
N LEU A 207 -8.16 -7.95 15.72
CA LEU A 207 -6.81 -8.27 15.28
C LEU A 207 -5.88 -7.58 16.30
N PRO A 208 -4.97 -8.30 16.96
CA PRO A 208 -4.22 -7.78 18.08
C PRO A 208 -3.31 -6.64 17.63
N GLU A 209 -3.60 -5.43 18.09
CA GLU A 209 -2.68 -4.29 18.01
C GLU A 209 -1.60 -4.46 19.08
N SER A 210 -0.35 -4.40 18.64
CA SER A 210 0.85 -4.43 19.46
C SER A 210 1.15 -3.02 19.99
N GLU A 211 1.13 -2.88 21.32
CA GLU A 211 1.76 -1.76 22.01
C GLU A 211 3.29 -1.85 21.85
N ASP A 212 3.93 -0.73 21.49
CA ASP A 212 5.37 -0.54 21.69
C ASP A 212 5.60 -0.10 23.14
N PRO A 213 6.45 -0.79 23.92
CA PRO A 213 7.13 -0.16 25.04
C PRO A 213 8.60 0.12 24.69
N GLU A 214 9.04 1.18 25.33
CA GLU A 214 10.35 1.80 25.27
C GLU A 214 11.54 0.85 25.51
N ARG A 215 12.68 1.35 25.04
CA ARG A 215 14.03 0.84 25.18
C ARG A 215 14.42 0.60 26.65
N SER A 216 14.77 -0.64 27.01
CA SER A 216 15.57 -0.96 28.20
C SER A 216 16.33 -2.28 28.00
N ASP A 217 17.65 -2.22 28.10
CA ASP A 217 18.57 -3.36 28.06
C ASP A 217 18.44 -4.24 29.31
N VAL A 218 17.95 -5.48 29.20
CA VAL A 218 18.41 -6.72 29.91
C VAL A 218 17.75 -7.94 29.24
N VAL A 219 18.55 -8.94 28.84
CA VAL A 219 18.13 -10.13 28.09
C VAL A 219 17.33 -11.12 28.97
N THR A 220 16.02 -11.19 28.72
CA THR A 220 15.17 -12.36 29.03
C THR A 220 14.48 -12.85 27.74
N PRO A 221 14.15 -14.15 27.60
CA PRO A 221 13.59 -14.68 26.36
C PRO A 221 12.23 -14.02 26.07
N ALA A 222 12.08 -13.46 24.87
CA ALA A 222 10.89 -12.74 24.46
C ALA A 222 9.73 -13.71 24.16
N PRO A 223 8.46 -13.29 24.33
CA PRO A 223 7.31 -14.09 23.92
C PRO A 223 7.26 -14.24 22.39
N TRP A 224 6.93 -15.44 21.89
CA TRP A 224 6.77 -15.66 20.46
C TRP A 224 5.53 -14.92 19.92
N PRO A 225 5.66 -14.04 18.90
CA PRO A 225 4.52 -13.32 18.35
C PRO A 225 3.45 -14.27 17.79
N LYS A 226 2.17 -13.93 17.97
CA LYS A 226 1.05 -14.80 17.54
C LYS A 226 0.71 -14.63 16.06
N ASP A 227 0.98 -13.47 15.49
CA ASP A 227 0.72 -13.11 14.11
C ASP A 227 1.94 -13.35 13.20
N ALA A 228 1.69 -13.65 11.92
CA ALA A 228 2.75 -14.04 10.99
C ALA A 228 3.70 -12.87 10.65
N VAL A 229 3.21 -11.63 10.67
CA VAL A 229 4.03 -10.45 10.35
C VAL A 229 5.03 -10.19 11.47
N GLY A 230 4.59 -10.19 12.73
CA GLY A 230 5.44 -10.09 13.90
C GLY A 230 6.50 -11.20 13.95
N GLN A 231 6.12 -12.45 13.65
CA GLN A 231 7.08 -13.57 13.58
C GLN A 231 8.19 -13.33 12.54
N ILE A 232 7.83 -12.84 11.36
CA ILE A 232 8.79 -12.56 10.27
C ILE A 232 9.68 -11.36 10.62
N THR A 233 9.10 -10.29 11.15
CA THR A 233 9.82 -9.06 11.53
C THR A 233 10.89 -9.34 12.58
N VAL A 234 10.52 -10.11 13.61
CA VAL A 234 11.42 -10.45 14.72
C VAL A 234 12.55 -11.38 14.27
N LEU A 235 12.26 -12.35 13.38
CA LEU A 235 13.30 -13.21 12.79
C LEU A 235 14.24 -12.42 11.86
N ARG A 236 13.72 -11.47 11.08
CA ARG A 236 14.52 -10.57 10.23
C ARG A 236 15.46 -9.72 11.09
N GLN A 237 14.94 -9.15 12.17
CA GLN A 237 15.72 -8.32 13.09
C GLN A 237 16.88 -9.11 13.69
N ILE A 238 16.63 -10.29 14.24
CA ILE A 238 17.71 -11.09 14.83
C ILE A 238 18.75 -11.53 13.77
N ALA A 239 18.30 -11.93 12.58
CA ALA A 239 19.20 -12.29 11.49
C ALA A 239 20.02 -11.10 10.95
N SER A 240 19.55 -9.87 11.18
CA SER A 240 20.27 -8.63 10.88
C SER A 240 21.33 -8.28 11.93
N GLU A 241 21.12 -8.68 13.18
CA GLU A 241 22.07 -8.45 14.28
C GLU A 241 23.23 -9.44 14.26
N ALA A 242 22.97 -10.72 13.98
CA ALA A 242 24.00 -11.74 13.86
C ALA A 242 23.52 -12.98 13.06
N PRO A 243 24.43 -13.75 12.43
CA PRO A 243 24.08 -15.02 11.81
C PRO A 243 23.42 -15.98 12.81
N ILE A 244 22.23 -16.48 12.48
CA ILE A 244 21.38 -17.26 13.39
C ILE A 244 21.00 -18.63 12.82
N THR A 245 21.04 -19.67 13.65
CA THR A 245 20.46 -20.99 13.33
C THR A 245 19.00 -21.08 13.81
N VAL A 246 18.22 -21.98 13.21
CA VAL A 246 16.84 -22.26 13.65
C VAL A 246 16.78 -22.61 15.15
N GLU A 247 17.72 -23.41 15.65
CA GLU A 247 17.80 -23.79 17.07
C GLU A 247 18.15 -22.61 17.99
N ALA A 248 18.99 -21.68 17.54
CA ALA A 248 19.31 -20.48 18.30
C ALA A 248 18.13 -19.48 18.33
N ALA A 249 17.34 -19.41 17.25
CA ALA A 249 16.11 -18.63 17.21
C ALA A 249 15.06 -19.19 18.17
N LEU A 250 14.87 -20.51 18.22
CA LEU A 250 13.92 -21.15 19.14
C LEU A 250 14.23 -20.86 20.62
N LYS A 251 15.50 -20.77 21.00
CA LYS A 251 15.90 -20.48 22.40
C LYS A 251 15.66 -19.03 22.83
N ARG A 252 15.54 -18.09 21.89
CA ARG A 252 15.17 -16.69 22.17
C ARG A 252 13.66 -16.52 22.39
N PHE A 253 12.90 -17.46 21.82
CA PHE A 253 11.46 -17.74 21.84
C PHE A 253 10.85 -18.47 23.03
N THR A 254 10.03 -17.86 23.90
CA THR A 254 9.05 -18.69 24.65
C THR A 254 7.83 -18.98 23.78
N GLY A 255 7.60 -20.26 23.41
CA GLY A 255 6.41 -20.70 22.66
C GLY A 255 6.58 -20.80 21.14
N ALA A 256 7.79 -20.61 20.61
CA ALA A 256 8.07 -20.74 19.18
C ALA A 256 8.01 -22.20 18.70
N LYS A 257 7.40 -22.44 17.54
CA LYS A 257 7.37 -23.76 16.88
C LYS A 257 8.45 -23.83 15.81
N ARG A 258 9.27 -24.88 15.82
CA ARG A 258 10.37 -25.10 14.86
C ARG A 258 9.94 -24.92 13.40
N GLU A 259 8.82 -25.55 13.03
CA GLU A 259 8.26 -25.51 11.68
C GLU A 259 7.93 -24.08 11.20
N LEU A 260 7.47 -23.21 12.12
CA LEU A 260 7.15 -21.82 11.79
C LEU A 260 8.41 -20.98 11.65
N VAL A 261 9.39 -21.19 12.53
CA VAL A 261 10.68 -20.49 12.48
C VAL A 261 11.42 -20.81 11.19
N GLU A 262 11.49 -22.09 10.82
CA GLU A 262 12.16 -22.55 9.60
C GLU A 262 11.48 -21.98 8.35
N ARG A 263 10.15 -22.13 8.24
CA ARG A 263 9.37 -21.60 7.11
C ARG A 263 9.55 -20.10 6.93
N HIS A 264 9.58 -19.33 8.01
CA HIS A 264 9.72 -17.87 7.94
C HIS A 264 11.14 -17.43 7.57
N LEU A 265 12.18 -18.11 8.08
CA LEU A 265 13.57 -17.85 7.68
C LEU A 265 13.81 -18.22 6.21
N GLU A 266 13.22 -19.31 5.72
CA GLU A 266 13.25 -19.65 4.29
C GLU A 266 12.50 -18.63 3.44
N THR A 267 11.35 -18.14 3.91
CA THR A 267 10.60 -17.08 3.22
C THR A 267 11.42 -15.79 3.14
N LEU A 268 12.08 -15.38 4.23
CA LEU A 268 12.99 -14.22 4.23
C LEU A 268 14.17 -14.42 3.29
N ALA A 269 14.67 -15.66 3.15
CA ALA A 269 15.74 -15.99 2.21
C ALA A 269 15.29 -15.88 0.74
N ILE A 270 14.07 -16.34 0.44
CA ILE A 270 13.46 -16.21 -0.90
C ILE A 270 13.18 -14.75 -1.25
N LEU A 271 12.79 -13.94 -0.25
CA LEU A 271 12.55 -12.50 -0.41
C LEU A 271 13.85 -11.66 -0.49
N GLY A 272 15.01 -12.28 -0.28
CA GLY A 272 16.32 -11.62 -0.38
C GLY A 272 16.70 -10.76 0.83
N GLU A 273 15.93 -10.82 1.91
CA GLU A 273 16.16 -10.06 3.15
C GLU A 273 17.26 -10.71 4.00
N VAL A 274 17.38 -12.03 3.92
CA VAL A 274 18.46 -12.81 4.55
C VAL A 274 19.02 -13.78 3.52
N GLN A 275 20.22 -14.31 3.76
CA GLN A 275 20.78 -15.41 2.99
C GLN A 275 21.08 -16.59 3.90
N ARG A 276 20.88 -17.80 3.36
CA ARG A 276 21.31 -19.03 4.02
C ARG A 276 22.78 -19.27 3.71
N LEU A 277 23.60 -19.35 4.75
CA LEU A 277 25.02 -19.67 4.71
C LEU A 277 25.22 -21.18 4.57
N GLU A 278 26.39 -21.58 4.07
CA GLU A 278 26.74 -23.00 3.83
C GLU A 278 26.71 -23.87 5.10
N ASP A 279 26.88 -23.25 6.27
CA ASP A 279 26.80 -23.89 7.58
C ASP A 279 25.38 -23.97 8.17
N GLY A 280 24.35 -23.60 7.39
CA GLY A 280 22.96 -23.66 7.80
C GLY A 280 22.48 -22.48 8.65
N ARG A 281 23.30 -21.42 8.81
CA ARG A 281 22.88 -20.15 9.44
C ARG A 281 22.18 -19.23 8.46
N TYR A 282 21.35 -18.34 8.97
CA TYR A 282 20.71 -17.25 8.23
C TYR A 282 21.31 -15.93 8.68
N ALA A 283 21.70 -15.08 7.72
CA ALA A 283 22.28 -13.75 8.00
C ALA A 283 21.75 -12.72 7.01
N ALA A 284 21.58 -11.47 7.43
CA ALA A 284 21.21 -10.39 6.53
C ALA A 284 22.27 -10.16 5.44
N PHE A 285 21.83 -9.78 4.24
CA PHE A 285 22.70 -9.59 3.08
C PHE A 285 23.81 -8.54 3.31
N ALA A 286 23.50 -7.48 4.07
CA ALA A 286 24.44 -6.41 4.42
C ALA A 286 25.59 -6.86 5.36
N MET A 287 25.38 -7.94 6.14
CA MET A 287 26.39 -8.46 7.07
C MET A 287 27.42 -9.37 6.38
N VAL A 288 27.07 -9.93 5.22
CA VAL A 288 27.95 -10.85 4.48
C VAL A 288 28.94 -10.09 3.59
N SER A 289 28.58 -8.89 3.12
CA SER A 289 29.52 -8.03 2.38
C SER A 289 30.63 -7.44 3.26
N GLN A 290 30.40 -7.28 4.57
CA GLN A 290 31.46 -6.84 5.51
C GLN A 290 32.46 -7.95 5.88
N GLY A 291 32.15 -9.22 5.59
CA GLY A 291 33.02 -10.36 5.89
C GLY A 291 34.05 -10.70 4.80
N ARG A 292 34.06 -10.00 3.66
CA ARG A 292 34.95 -10.31 2.52
C ARG A 292 36.20 -9.42 2.38
N ASP A 293 36.36 -8.39 3.21
CA ASP A 293 37.46 -7.43 3.08
C ASP A 293 38.61 -7.59 4.10
N HIS A 294 38.67 -8.71 4.84
CA HIS A 294 39.82 -9.05 5.69
C HIS A 294 40.30 -10.49 5.49
N ALA A 295 40.83 -10.77 4.30
CA ALA A 295 41.76 -11.88 4.07
C ALA A 295 42.58 -11.66 2.80
N THR A 296 43.38 -10.60 2.75
CA THR A 296 44.57 -10.55 1.88
C THR A 296 45.63 -9.68 2.54
N ASP A 297 46.13 -10.13 3.68
CA ASP A 297 47.52 -9.89 4.04
C ASP A 297 48.04 -11.03 4.92
N LEU A 298 49.32 -11.35 4.72
CA LEU A 298 50.17 -12.34 5.39
C LEU A 298 50.25 -13.76 4.81
N SER A 299 51.34 -13.91 4.04
CA SER A 299 52.21 -15.08 3.76
C SER A 299 52.13 -15.66 2.36
#